data_AF-A0A8X7X6B9-F1
#
_entry.id   AF-A0A8X7X6B9-F1
#
_cell.length_a   1.000
_cell.length_b   1.000
_cell.length_c   1.000
_cell.angle_alpha   90.00
_cell.angle_beta   90.00
_cell.angle_gamma   90.00
#
_symmetry.space_group_name_H-M   'P 1'
#
loop_
_entity.id
_entity.type
_entity.pdbx_description
1 polymer ?
#
loop_
_entity_poly.entity_id
_entity_poly.type
_entity_poly.pdbx_seq_one_letter_code
_entity_poly.pdbx_strand_id
1 'polypeptide(L)'
;QLSESEGESADEAHKSENSGDQSATGKKYIPPRLAPMHYDGDQTDADRNKQILDRAKKRALSSSVIRELREQYSDAPEEIQERHIFGSIRQSQEEQHRLHYEESMMVRLGVSKKERSARKRGMMGMSAQLRSITQFGDIGALTGQDNSDLEALSPWMYQVIFGKSTVETSFHLEYTVYLPIVALAFIQKIIRTAWRLLETGYYSPRRRNGDG
;
A
#
# COMPACT_ATOMS: atom_id res chain seq x y z
N GLN A 1 -9.67 26.07 -59.43
CA GLN A 1 -8.35 25.95 -60.08
C GLN A 1 -7.33 25.86 -58.95
N LEU A 2 -6.48 24.81 -59.00
CA LEU A 2 -5.14 24.58 -58.42
C LEU A 2 -4.76 25.32 -57.11
N SER A 3 -4.17 24.70 -56.09
CA SER A 3 -3.01 23.81 -56.18
C SER A 3 -2.76 23.02 -54.88
N GLU A 4 -2.54 21.70 -55.02
CA GLU A 4 -1.77 20.87 -54.10
C GLU A 4 -0.34 21.42 -53.87
N SER A 5 0.21 21.14 -52.69
CA SER A 5 1.62 21.31 -52.35
C SER A 5 2.03 20.16 -51.42
N GLU A 6 2.67 19.15 -52.01
CA GLU A 6 3.37 18.03 -51.36
C GLU A 6 4.75 18.44 -50.81
N GLY A 7 5.29 17.63 -49.88
CA GLY A 7 6.69 17.64 -49.39
C GLY A 7 6.81 18.13 -47.94
N GLU A 8 7.51 17.51 -46.99
CA GLU A 8 8.67 16.60 -47.07
C GLU A 8 8.72 15.65 -45.87
N SER A 9 9.32 14.49 -46.13
CA SER A 9 9.67 13.41 -45.21
C SER A 9 10.87 13.77 -44.32
N ALA A 10 10.75 13.57 -43.01
CA ALA A 10 11.88 13.57 -42.08
C ALA A 10 11.85 12.29 -41.22
N ASP A 11 12.37 11.20 -41.79
CA ASP A 11 12.69 9.95 -41.07
C ASP A 11 14.05 10.14 -40.38
N GLU A 12 14.05 10.46 -39.09
CA GLU A 12 15.26 10.48 -38.26
C GLU A 12 15.62 9.06 -37.82
N ALA A 13 16.68 8.55 -38.45
CA ALA A 13 17.26 7.24 -38.21
C ALA A 13 18.03 7.20 -36.87
N HIS A 14 17.36 6.76 -35.80
CA HIS A 14 18.06 6.43 -34.55
C HIS A 14 18.75 5.07 -34.65
N LYS A 15 20.06 5.12 -34.89
CA LYS A 15 21.03 4.04 -34.76
C LYS A 15 21.14 3.60 -33.29
N SER A 16 20.64 2.41 -32.94
CA SER A 16 20.94 1.76 -31.66
C SER A 16 21.89 0.57 -31.88
N GLU A 17 23.09 0.71 -31.34
CA GLU A 17 24.13 -0.31 -31.33
C GLU A 17 23.78 -1.51 -30.43
N ASN A 18 24.45 -2.60 -30.76
CA ASN A 18 24.17 -4.00 -30.44
C ASN A 18 24.76 -4.42 -29.08
N SER A 19 24.02 -5.23 -28.30
CA SER A 19 24.62 -6.21 -27.39
C SER A 19 23.68 -7.41 -27.25
N GLY A 20 24.04 -8.50 -27.93
CA GLY A 20 23.20 -9.68 -28.09
C GLY A 20 23.23 -10.67 -26.93
N ASP A 21 22.30 -11.62 -27.01
CA ASP A 21 22.64 -13.03 -26.86
C ASP A 21 21.85 -13.83 -27.90
N GLN A 22 22.55 -14.70 -28.61
CA GLN A 22 21.99 -15.57 -29.63
C GLN A 22 21.52 -16.86 -28.97
N SER A 23 20.27 -17.26 -29.18
CA SER A 23 19.97 -18.68 -29.33
C SER A 23 19.13 -18.90 -30.58
N ALA A 24 19.73 -19.61 -31.52
CA ALA A 24 19.16 -19.99 -32.80
C ALA A 24 18.09 -21.07 -32.60
N THR A 25 16.89 -20.86 -33.15
CA THR A 25 16.08 -21.84 -33.92
C THR A 25 14.73 -21.20 -34.31
N GLY A 26 14.51 -21.00 -35.62
CA GLY A 26 13.24 -20.50 -36.17
C GLY A 26 13.04 -18.99 -36.03
N LYS A 27 13.17 -18.22 -37.13
CA LYS A 27 12.99 -16.76 -37.15
C LYS A 27 11.52 -16.39 -36.95
N LYS A 28 11.04 -16.38 -35.70
CA LYS A 28 9.78 -15.78 -35.29
C LYS A 28 10.06 -14.37 -34.78
N TYR A 29 9.36 -13.36 -35.30
CA TYR A 29 9.49 -11.99 -34.82
C TYR A 29 9.19 -11.93 -33.32
N ILE A 30 10.10 -11.31 -32.57
CA ILE A 30 9.94 -11.02 -31.14
C ILE A 30 9.66 -9.52 -31.03
N PRO A 31 8.44 -9.11 -30.64
CA PRO A 31 8.14 -7.72 -30.40
C PRO A 31 9.05 -7.14 -29.31
N PRO A 32 9.52 -5.90 -29.47
CA PRO A 32 10.35 -5.25 -28.47
C PRO A 32 9.59 -5.15 -27.14
N ARG A 33 10.30 -5.44 -26.03
CA ARG A 33 9.73 -5.35 -24.69
C ARG A 33 9.85 -3.91 -24.22
N LEU A 34 8.73 -3.21 -24.10
CA LEU A 34 8.70 -1.86 -23.54
C LEU A 34 8.88 -1.94 -22.02
N ALA A 35 9.93 -1.30 -21.51
CA ALA A 35 10.12 -1.09 -20.07
C ALA A 35 9.39 0.20 -19.66
N PRO A 36 8.78 0.26 -18.46
CA PRO A 36 8.30 1.52 -17.91
C PRO A 36 9.48 2.50 -17.75
N MET A 37 9.53 3.53 -18.60
CA MET A 37 10.41 4.67 -18.41
C MET A 37 9.64 5.71 -17.59
N HIS A 38 10.23 6.18 -16.48
CA HIS A 38 9.67 7.28 -15.72
C HIS A 38 9.74 8.55 -16.57
N TYR A 39 8.59 9.20 -16.78
CA TYR A 39 8.51 10.49 -17.45
C TYR A 39 8.79 11.59 -16.43
N ASP A 40 9.94 12.26 -16.53
CA ASP A 40 10.32 13.39 -15.67
C ASP A 40 9.87 14.74 -16.22
N GLY A 41 9.29 14.76 -17.41
CA GLY A 41 9.17 15.96 -18.24
C GLY A 41 8.00 16.89 -17.96
N ASP A 42 7.56 17.07 -16.70
CA ASP A 42 6.73 18.24 -16.29
C ASP A 42 6.32 18.26 -14.81
N GLN A 43 6.53 17.19 -14.04
CA GLN A 43 6.23 17.17 -12.61
C GLN A 43 7.52 17.26 -11.80
N THR A 44 7.87 18.46 -11.37
CA THR A 44 8.94 18.63 -10.38
C THR A 44 8.54 17.93 -9.09
N ASP A 45 9.50 17.44 -8.29
CA ASP A 45 9.20 16.86 -6.97
C ASP A 45 8.49 17.87 -6.05
N ALA A 46 8.72 19.16 -6.27
CA ALA A 46 7.97 20.23 -5.61
C ALA A 46 6.47 20.20 -5.98
N ASP A 47 6.12 19.92 -7.23
CA ASP A 47 4.71 19.83 -7.67
C ASP A 47 4.04 18.56 -7.18
N ARG A 48 4.77 17.44 -7.07
CA ARG A 48 4.26 16.21 -6.42
C ARG A 48 3.92 16.47 -4.95
N ASN A 49 4.80 17.16 -4.23
CA ASN A 49 4.59 17.51 -2.83
C ASN A 49 3.40 18.47 -2.66
N LYS A 50 3.27 19.49 -3.52
CA LYS A 50 2.09 20.38 -3.53
C LYS A 50 0.79 19.59 -3.76
N GLN A 51 0.77 18.66 -4.72
CA GLN A 51 -0.41 17.83 -4.98
C GLN A 51 -0.81 16.95 -3.78
N ILE A 52 0.18 16.41 -3.05
CA ILE A 52 -0.07 15.63 -1.83
C ILE A 52 -0.68 16.51 -0.75
N LEU A 53 -0.11 17.70 -0.52
CA LEU A 53 -0.63 18.67 0.45
C LEU A 53 -2.05 19.12 0.08
N ASP A 54 -2.31 19.40 -1.20
CA ASP A 54 -3.63 19.81 -1.65
C ASP A 54 -4.65 18.68 -1.55
N ARG A 55 -4.25 17.43 -1.78
CA ARG A 55 -5.10 16.26 -1.52
C ARG A 55 -5.39 16.09 -0.03
N ALA A 56 -4.40 16.31 0.83
CA ALA A 56 -4.57 16.27 2.28
C ALA A 56 -5.53 17.36 2.75
N LYS A 57 -5.37 18.61 2.28
CA LYS A 57 -6.29 19.72 2.55
C LYS A 57 -7.71 19.40 2.08
N LYS A 58 -7.89 18.90 0.85
CA LYS A 58 -9.21 18.49 0.34
C LYS A 58 -9.84 17.40 1.20
N ARG A 59 -9.07 16.40 1.61
CA ARG A 59 -9.54 15.33 2.50
C ARG A 59 -9.98 15.90 3.85
N ALA A 60 -9.17 16.78 4.42
CA ALA A 60 -9.45 17.46 5.67
C ALA A 60 -10.73 18.30 5.57
N LEU A 61 -10.90 19.08 4.51
CA LEU A 61 -12.12 19.86 4.26
C LEU A 61 -13.36 18.97 4.06
N SER A 62 -13.18 17.76 3.51
CA SER A 62 -14.25 16.76 3.34
C SER A 62 -14.44 15.84 4.55
N SER A 63 -13.77 16.10 5.67
CA SER A 63 -13.85 15.27 6.87
C SER A 63 -15.23 15.34 7.55
N SER A 64 -15.58 14.31 8.34
CA SER A 64 -16.87 14.25 9.04
C SER A 64 -17.14 15.46 9.93
N VAL A 65 -16.13 15.94 10.66
CA VAL A 65 -16.25 17.08 11.59
C VAL A 65 -16.56 18.36 10.83
N ILE A 66 -15.81 18.63 9.76
CA ILE A 66 -15.99 19.87 8.98
C ILE A 66 -17.32 19.83 8.23
N ARG A 67 -17.72 18.66 7.74
CA ARG A 67 -19.03 18.45 7.14
C ARG A 67 -20.16 18.75 8.14
N GLU A 68 -20.08 18.24 9.37
CA GLU A 68 -21.09 18.48 10.41
C GLU A 68 -21.17 19.96 10.80
N LEU A 69 -20.02 20.65 10.96
CA LEU A 69 -20.00 22.09 11.19
C LEU A 69 -20.64 22.85 10.02
N ARG A 70 -20.33 22.47 8.78
CA ARG A 70 -20.96 23.08 7.60
C ARG A 70 -22.47 22.91 7.64
N GLU A 71 -22.97 21.73 7.97
CA GLU A 71 -24.41 21.43 8.07
C GLU A 71 -25.10 22.27 9.17
N GLN A 72 -24.45 22.49 10.32
CA GLN A 72 -25.01 23.31 11.41
C GLN A 72 -25.15 24.80 11.05
N TYR A 73 -24.21 25.33 10.27
CA TYR A 73 -24.21 26.75 9.90
C TYR A 73 -24.81 27.00 8.51
N SER A 74 -25.16 25.95 7.75
CA SER A 74 -25.80 26.10 6.45
C SER A 74 -27.32 26.01 6.56
N ASP A 75 -28.02 27.07 6.13
CA ASP A 75 -29.49 27.07 5.96
C ASP A 75 -29.93 26.33 4.67
N ALA A 76 -29.02 25.65 3.97
CA ALA A 76 -29.35 24.92 2.74
C ALA A 76 -30.08 23.60 3.07
N PRO A 77 -31.18 23.26 2.35
CA PRO A 77 -31.90 22.02 2.62
C PRO A 77 -31.04 20.79 2.29
N GLU A 78 -31.07 19.80 3.18
CA GLU A 78 -30.43 18.50 2.96
C GLU A 78 -31.35 17.56 2.17
N GLU A 79 -30.78 16.83 1.20
CA GLU A 79 -31.49 15.80 0.44
C GLU A 79 -31.63 14.53 1.30
N ILE A 80 -32.69 14.45 2.09
CA ILE A 80 -33.01 13.26 2.88
C ILE A 80 -33.67 12.23 1.96
N GLN A 81 -32.97 11.12 1.71
CA GLN A 81 -33.55 9.99 0.99
C GLN A 81 -34.36 9.10 1.93
N GLU A 82 -35.59 8.78 1.53
CA GLU A 82 -36.55 7.96 2.31
C GLU A 82 -36.01 6.55 2.60
N ARG A 83 -35.12 6.04 1.75
CA ARG A 83 -34.42 4.77 1.93
C ARG A 83 -32.99 5.01 2.41
N HIS A 84 -32.83 5.57 3.61
CA HIS A 84 -31.52 5.68 4.25
C HIS A 84 -31.00 4.28 4.65
N ILE A 85 -30.49 3.53 3.67
CA ILE A 85 -29.58 2.44 3.96
C ILE A 85 -28.36 3.13 4.54
N PHE A 86 -28.01 2.79 5.77
CA PHE A 86 -26.83 3.33 6.45
C PHE A 86 -25.51 2.82 5.83
N GLY A 87 -25.32 3.06 4.53
CA GLY A 87 -24.07 2.89 3.83
C GLY A 87 -23.12 4.03 4.19
N SER A 88 -21.84 3.81 3.91
CA SER A 88 -20.87 4.91 4.01
C SER A 88 -21.23 5.99 2.98
N ILE A 89 -21.09 7.28 3.31
CA ILE A 89 -21.22 8.40 2.34
C ILE A 89 -20.42 8.13 1.06
N ARG A 90 -19.24 7.48 1.19
CA ARG A 90 -18.42 7.05 0.05
C ARG A 90 -19.14 6.07 -0.89
N GLN A 91 -19.91 5.14 -0.34
CA GLN A 91 -20.71 4.20 -1.13
C GLN A 91 -21.84 4.91 -1.85
N SER A 92 -22.50 5.88 -1.18
CA SER A 92 -23.53 6.72 -1.82
C SER A 92 -22.95 7.50 -3.00
N GLN A 93 -21.79 8.14 -2.83
CA GLN A 93 -21.11 8.85 -3.94
C GLN A 93 -20.74 7.90 -5.08
N GLU A 94 -20.22 6.71 -4.78
CA GLU A 94 -19.90 5.72 -5.82
C GLU A 94 -21.16 5.25 -6.57
N GLU A 95 -22.27 5.09 -5.87
CA GLU A 95 -23.57 4.76 -6.47
C GLU A 95 -24.08 5.91 -7.34
N GLN A 96 -24.00 7.16 -6.87
CA GLN A 96 -24.34 8.35 -7.65
C GLN A 96 -23.47 8.45 -8.91
N HIS A 97 -22.16 8.25 -8.80
CA HIS A 97 -21.24 8.26 -9.95
C HIS A 97 -21.59 7.19 -10.97
N ARG A 98 -21.97 5.99 -10.50
CA ARG A 98 -22.45 4.91 -11.38
C ARG A 98 -23.72 5.33 -12.11
N LEU A 99 -24.70 5.89 -11.40
CA LEU A 99 -25.95 6.38 -12.00
C LEU A 99 -25.69 7.45 -13.07
N HIS A 100 -24.87 8.45 -12.77
CA HIS A 100 -24.52 9.50 -13.72
C HIS A 100 -23.86 8.94 -15.00
N TYR A 101 -22.99 7.94 -14.86
CA TYR A 101 -22.38 7.29 -16.01
C TYR A 101 -23.43 6.50 -16.83
N GLU A 102 -24.29 5.73 -16.16
CA GLU A 102 -25.36 4.96 -16.81
C GLU A 102 -26.34 5.87 -17.57
N GLU A 103 -26.70 7.02 -16.99
CA GLU A 103 -27.58 8.02 -17.59
C GLU A 103 -26.94 8.73 -18.78
N SER A 104 -25.69 9.20 -18.63
CA SER A 104 -24.98 9.91 -19.70
C SER A 104 -24.67 9.03 -20.91
N MET A 105 -24.35 7.76 -20.70
CA MET A 105 -24.08 6.80 -21.77
C MET A 105 -25.33 6.02 -22.20
N MET A 106 -26.45 6.15 -21.48
CA MET A 106 -27.67 5.34 -21.63
C MET A 106 -27.39 3.83 -21.63
N VAL A 107 -26.43 3.38 -20.83
CA VAL A 107 -25.99 1.97 -20.77
C VAL A 107 -25.91 1.51 -19.32
N ARG A 108 -26.58 0.42 -18.98
CA ARG A 108 -26.49 -0.20 -17.66
C ARG A 108 -25.17 -0.95 -17.50
N LEU A 109 -24.45 -0.66 -16.42
CA LEU A 109 -23.22 -1.37 -16.07
C LEU A 109 -23.53 -2.67 -15.32
N GLY A 110 -22.91 -3.76 -15.76
CA GLY A 110 -22.97 -5.03 -15.05
C GLY A 110 -22.09 -5.01 -13.79
N VAL A 111 -22.61 -5.46 -12.66
CA VAL A 111 -21.84 -5.60 -11.42
C VAL A 111 -21.32 -7.02 -11.25
N SER A 112 -20.05 -7.16 -10.87
CA SER A 112 -19.48 -8.49 -10.63
C SER A 112 -20.05 -9.14 -9.36
N LYS A 113 -20.07 -10.47 -9.29
CA LYS A 113 -20.53 -11.18 -8.07
C LYS A 113 -19.72 -10.78 -6.83
N LYS A 114 -18.41 -10.57 -6.99
CA LYS A 114 -17.50 -10.16 -5.91
C LYS A 114 -17.87 -8.79 -5.37
N GLU A 115 -18.03 -7.81 -6.26
CA GLU A 115 -18.44 -6.45 -5.93
C GLU A 115 -19.81 -6.40 -5.25
N ARG A 116 -20.78 -7.16 -5.79
CA ARG A 116 -22.11 -7.30 -5.17
C ARG A 116 -22.03 -7.84 -3.73
N SER A 117 -21.17 -8.84 -3.48
CA SER A 117 -20.95 -9.38 -2.13
C SER A 117 -20.26 -8.39 -1.19
N ALA A 118 -19.36 -7.56 -1.72
CA ALA A 118 -18.63 -6.56 -0.95
C ALA A 118 -19.57 -5.41 -0.54
N ARG A 119 -20.40 -4.93 -1.48
CA ARG A 119 -21.47 -3.95 -1.18
C ARG A 119 -22.42 -4.47 -0.13
N LYS A 120 -22.94 -5.70 -0.29
CA LYS A 120 -23.82 -6.32 0.70
C LYS A 120 -23.18 -6.37 2.09
N ARG A 121 -21.91 -6.74 2.20
CA ARG A 121 -21.18 -6.74 3.48
C ARG A 121 -21.00 -5.33 4.06
N GLY A 122 -20.71 -4.34 3.22
CA GLY A 122 -20.59 -2.95 3.64
C GLY A 122 -21.91 -2.34 4.15
N MET A 123 -23.05 -2.78 3.61
CA MET A 123 -24.38 -2.31 4.03
C MET A 123 -24.91 -3.03 5.27
N MET A 124 -24.46 -4.26 5.53
CA MET A 124 -25.10 -5.16 6.52
C MET A 124 -24.47 -5.08 7.92
N GLY A 125 -23.67 -4.06 8.21
CA GLY A 125 -23.04 -3.89 9.51
C GLY A 125 -22.94 -2.43 9.95
N MET A 126 -23.16 -2.20 11.25
CA MET A 126 -23.03 -0.88 11.88
C MET A 126 -21.65 -0.23 11.71
N SER A 127 -20.65 -0.99 11.26
CA SER A 127 -19.31 -0.47 10.95
C SER A 127 -19.31 0.73 9.99
N ALA A 128 -20.25 0.81 9.05
CA ALA A 128 -20.34 1.94 8.13
C ALA A 128 -20.82 3.22 8.84
N GLN A 129 -21.78 3.09 9.77
CA GLN A 129 -22.30 4.17 10.61
C GLN A 129 -21.24 4.65 11.62
N LEU A 130 -20.50 3.72 12.20
CA LEU A 130 -19.47 4.04 13.20
C LEU A 130 -18.22 4.70 12.60
N ARG A 131 -17.99 4.56 11.29
CA ARG A 131 -16.85 5.21 10.62
C ARG A 131 -16.97 6.73 10.56
N SER A 132 -18.17 7.28 10.32
CA SER A 132 -18.33 8.75 10.32
C SER A 132 -18.08 9.34 11.71
N ILE A 133 -18.47 8.61 12.76
CA ILE A 133 -18.29 8.99 14.17
C ILE A 133 -16.84 8.86 14.63
N THR A 134 -16.02 7.98 14.04
CA THR A 134 -14.64 7.70 14.51
C THR A 134 -13.55 8.37 13.67
N GLN A 135 -13.88 8.94 12.50
CA GLN A 135 -12.91 9.57 11.60
C GLN A 135 -12.67 11.06 11.96
N PHE A 136 -11.93 11.29 13.05
CA PHE A 136 -11.52 12.65 13.48
C PHE A 136 -10.14 13.07 12.96
N GLY A 137 -9.29 12.11 12.59
CA GLY A 137 -7.89 12.37 12.24
C GLY A 137 -7.66 13.04 10.88
N ASP A 138 -8.71 13.23 10.07
CA ASP A 138 -8.56 13.83 8.74
C ASP A 138 -8.28 15.35 8.80
N ILE A 139 -8.51 16.02 9.95
CA ILE A 139 -8.41 17.48 10.09
C ILE A 139 -6.98 18.02 10.30
N GLY A 140 -6.01 17.16 10.59
CA GLY A 140 -4.64 17.57 10.96
C GLY A 140 -3.97 18.48 9.93
N ALA A 141 -4.26 18.25 8.65
CA ALA A 141 -3.75 19.05 7.54
C ALA A 141 -4.30 20.49 7.49
N LEU A 142 -5.41 20.77 8.19
CA LEU A 142 -6.00 22.11 8.31
C LEU A 142 -5.57 22.81 9.60
N THR A 143 -5.43 22.06 10.69
CA THR A 143 -5.01 22.63 11.99
C THR A 143 -3.51 22.91 12.04
N GLY A 144 -2.75 22.50 11.02
CA GLY A 144 -1.30 22.71 10.93
C GLY A 144 -0.50 21.79 11.85
N GLN A 145 -1.17 20.88 12.57
CA GLN A 145 -0.55 19.89 13.45
C GLN A 145 0.36 18.92 12.66
N ASP A 146 0.00 18.63 11.40
CA ASP A 146 0.75 17.69 10.56
C ASP A 146 2.06 18.32 10.01
N ASN A 147 2.20 19.65 10.01
CA ASN A 147 3.43 20.30 9.58
C ASN A 147 4.57 20.13 10.61
N SER A 148 4.25 19.94 11.91
CA SER A 148 5.24 19.60 12.93
C SER A 148 5.66 18.13 12.90
N ASP A 149 4.80 17.24 12.42
CA ASP A 149 5.05 15.79 12.43
C ASP A 149 5.86 15.33 11.20
N LEU A 150 5.88 16.12 10.12
CA LEU A 150 6.74 15.88 8.95
C LEU A 150 8.20 16.26 9.19
N GLU A 151 8.51 17.13 10.15
CA GLU A 151 9.89 17.32 10.64
C GLU A 151 10.32 16.24 11.64
N ALA A 152 9.36 15.53 12.26
CA ALA A 152 9.61 14.44 13.20
C ALA A 152 9.62 13.05 12.55
N LEU A 153 9.82 12.97 11.23
CA LEU A 153 9.93 11.70 10.52
C LEU A 153 11.26 11.01 10.85
N SER A 154 11.12 10.05 11.77
CA SER A 154 12.11 9.07 12.21
C SER A 154 13.08 8.61 11.10
N PRO A 155 14.39 8.45 11.42
CA PRO A 155 15.45 8.05 10.49
C PRO A 155 15.15 6.86 9.58
N TRP A 156 14.24 5.98 9.98
CA TRP A 156 13.91 4.75 9.25
C TRP A 156 13.21 4.99 7.90
N MET A 157 12.56 6.15 7.70
CA MET A 157 11.81 6.43 6.47
C MET A 157 12.70 6.98 5.35
N TYR A 158 13.75 7.72 5.70
CA TYR A 158 14.78 8.17 4.76
C TYR A 158 15.51 7.00 4.10
N GLN A 159 15.69 5.88 4.81
CA GLN A 159 16.31 4.64 4.31
C GLN A 159 15.47 3.94 3.21
N VAL A 160 14.15 4.14 3.21
CA VAL A 160 13.22 3.50 2.25
C VAL A 160 13.14 4.27 0.93
N ILE A 161 13.28 5.60 0.98
CA ILE A 161 13.15 6.47 -0.19
C ILE A 161 14.46 6.58 -0.97
N PHE A 162 15.61 6.69 -0.31
CA PHE A 162 16.90 6.93 -0.99
C PHE A 162 17.73 5.69 -1.29
N GLY A 163 17.22 4.50 -0.96
CA GLY A 163 17.99 3.26 -1.07
C GLY A 163 19.19 3.26 -0.11
N LYS A 164 19.65 2.08 0.27
CA LYS A 164 20.78 1.94 1.20
C LYS A 164 22.05 2.52 0.56
N SER A 165 22.41 3.77 0.86
CA SER A 165 23.78 4.23 0.65
C SER A 165 24.64 3.55 1.70
N THR A 166 25.30 2.47 1.28
CA THR A 166 26.30 1.76 2.07
C THR A 166 27.42 2.75 2.36
N VAL A 167 27.48 3.27 3.57
CA VAL A 167 28.69 3.90 4.10
C VAL A 167 29.36 2.88 4.99
N GLU A 168 30.53 2.45 4.53
CA GLU A 168 31.42 1.53 5.21
C GLU A 168 31.69 2.03 6.63
N THR A 169 31.25 1.26 7.61
CA THR A 169 31.70 1.41 9.00
C THR A 169 32.57 0.21 9.33
N SER A 170 33.85 0.52 9.52
CA SER A 170 34.94 -0.33 9.93
C SER A 170 34.51 -1.43 10.91
N PHE A 171 34.49 -2.66 10.43
CA PHE A 171 34.49 -3.85 11.27
C PHE A 171 35.86 -3.97 11.94
N HIS A 172 35.99 -3.42 13.14
CA HIS A 172 37.02 -3.88 14.06
C HIS A 172 36.48 -3.90 15.48
N LEU A 173 36.47 -5.12 16.04
CA LEU A 173 36.26 -5.50 17.43
C LEU A 173 34.84 -5.30 17.98
N GLU A 174 34.07 -6.41 18.04
CA GLU A 174 33.59 -6.97 19.32
C GLU A 174 32.88 -8.31 19.05
N TYR A 175 33.67 -9.38 18.95
CA TYR A 175 33.21 -10.76 18.82
C TYR A 175 33.31 -11.50 20.17
N THR A 176 32.90 -10.86 21.27
CA THR A 176 33.12 -11.40 22.62
C THR A 176 31.87 -11.44 23.51
N VAL A 177 30.66 -11.25 22.96
CA VAL A 177 29.43 -11.32 23.77
C VAL A 177 28.33 -12.22 23.15
N TYR A 178 28.53 -12.77 21.95
CA TYR A 178 27.51 -13.56 21.25
C TYR A 178 27.64 -15.10 21.38
N LEU A 179 28.60 -15.59 22.16
CA LEU A 179 28.77 -17.03 22.45
C LEU A 179 27.99 -17.58 23.67
N PRO A 180 27.61 -16.83 24.73
CA PRO A 180 26.92 -17.43 25.87
C PRO A 180 25.41 -17.64 25.63
N ILE A 181 24.76 -16.79 24.83
CA ILE A 181 23.29 -16.85 24.64
C ILE A 181 22.88 -18.10 23.85
N VAL A 182 23.63 -18.43 22.79
CA VAL A 182 23.37 -19.63 21.98
C VAL A 182 23.68 -20.91 22.76
N ALA A 183 24.74 -20.90 23.58
CA ALA A 183 25.10 -22.03 24.44
C ALA A 183 24.04 -22.30 25.52
N LEU A 184 23.51 -21.24 26.17
CA LEU A 184 22.44 -21.37 27.17
C LEU A 184 21.14 -21.91 26.57
N ALA A 185 20.77 -21.48 25.36
CA ALA A 185 19.59 -22.01 24.67
C ALA A 185 19.73 -23.50 24.32
N PHE A 186 20.93 -23.95 23.97
CA PHE A 186 21.21 -25.37 23.68
C PHE A 186 21.11 -26.24 24.94
N ILE A 187 21.69 -25.79 26.06
CA ILE A 187 21.62 -26.48 27.35
C ILE A 187 20.16 -26.55 27.85
N GLN A 188 19.41 -25.45 27.75
CA GLN A 188 17.98 -25.41 28.08
C GLN A 188 17.16 -26.39 27.23
N LYS A 189 17.50 -26.54 25.94
CA LYS A 189 16.83 -27.50 25.04
C LYS A 189 17.10 -28.94 25.46
N ILE A 190 18.34 -29.27 25.85
CA ILE A 190 18.72 -30.59 26.37
C ILE A 190 17.97 -30.91 27.67
N ILE A 191 17.94 -29.98 28.62
CA ILE A 191 17.23 -30.15 29.90
C ILE A 191 15.73 -30.36 29.66
N ARG A 192 15.12 -29.57 28.78
CA ARG A 192 13.70 -29.68 28.44
C ARG A 192 13.35 -30.99 27.71
N THR A 193 14.25 -31.52 26.89
CA THR A 193 14.10 -32.85 26.28
C THR A 193 14.29 -33.98 27.28
N ALA A 194 15.27 -33.88 28.19
CA ALA A 194 15.50 -34.88 29.24
C ALA A 194 14.33 -34.92 30.24
N TRP A 195 13.75 -33.77 30.58
CA TRP A 195 12.58 -33.69 31.44
C TRP A 195 11.33 -34.28 30.78
N ARG A 196 11.12 -34.03 29.48
CA ARG A 196 10.07 -34.72 28.69
C ARG A 196 10.25 -36.23 28.66
N LEU A 197 11.49 -36.72 28.53
CA LEU A 197 11.80 -38.15 28.53
C LEU A 197 11.58 -38.79 29.92
N LEU A 198 11.70 -38.01 31.00
CA LEU A 198 11.45 -38.46 32.37
C LEU A 198 9.95 -38.55 32.69
N GLU A 199 9.13 -37.67 32.11
CA GLU A 199 7.66 -37.74 32.20
C GLU A 199 7.07 -38.91 31.40
N THR A 200 7.70 -39.29 30.29
CA THR A 200 7.34 -40.50 29.52
C THR A 200 8.15 -41.69 30.06
N GLY A 201 7.82 -42.16 31.26
CA GLY A 201 8.66 -43.06 32.07
C GLY A 201 9.22 -44.30 31.36
N TYR A 202 10.48 -44.24 30.94
CA TYR A 202 11.33 -45.39 30.63
C TYR A 202 12.79 -45.11 31.01
N TYR A 203 13.08 -45.18 32.30
CA TYR A 203 14.44 -45.50 32.76
C TYR A 203 14.34 -46.43 33.97
N SER A 204 14.41 -47.74 33.70
CA SER A 204 14.61 -48.77 34.72
C SER A 204 16.05 -49.26 34.64
N PRO A 205 16.95 -48.87 35.57
CA PRO A 205 18.24 -49.52 35.69
C PRO A 205 18.04 -50.91 36.31
N ARG A 206 18.34 -51.95 35.51
CA ARG A 206 18.43 -53.36 35.91
C ARG A 206 19.27 -53.50 37.19
N ARG A 207 18.70 -54.13 38.22
CA ARG A 207 19.49 -54.80 39.28
C ARG A 207 20.32 -55.91 38.63
N ARG A 208 21.62 -55.93 38.92
CA ARG A 208 22.45 -57.13 38.78
C ARG A 208 23.03 -57.42 40.17
N ASN A 209 22.48 -58.44 40.83
CA ASN A 209 23.06 -59.08 42.00
C ASN A 209 24.25 -59.96 41.55
N GLY A 210 25.23 -60.16 42.43
CA GLY A 210 26.25 -61.19 42.26
C GLY A 210 27.51 -60.94 43.11
N ASP A 211 27.45 -61.37 44.36
CA ASP A 211 28.44 -62.08 45.19
C ASP A 211 29.95 -61.90 44.96
N GLY A 212 30.64 -61.70 46.10
CA GLY A 212 32.10 -61.72 46.28
C GLY A 212 32.50 -61.09 47.60
#